data_AF-A0A1F9USY2-F1
#
_entry.id   AF-A0A1F9USY2-F1
#
_cell.length_a   1.000
_cell.length_b   1.000
_cell.length_c   1.000
_cell.angle_alpha   90.00
_cell.angle_beta   90.00
_cell.angle_gamma   90.00
#
_symmetry.space_group_name_H-M   'P 1'
#
loop_
_entity.id
_entity.type
_entity.pdbx_description
1 polymer ?
#
loop_
_entity_poly.entity_id
_entity_poly.type
_entity_poly.pdbx_seq_one_letter_code
_entity_poly.pdbx_strand_id
1 'polypeptide(L)'
;MSKSKIIFAALCSLGGGFLWAAAPALSRREIDAKFPADVGPDTIDVSGYPAHHQDSYEFFRHACSVCHSPARALHSSLRTYDQWNRYVRRMHVRAQEQLLTPEDSRRLVDFLVYDSRQRKIKNKKAFDVLQGQIHKRFEEVQMEKARLRKKTKQAAQEPAPYTGAR
;
A
#
# COMPACT_ATOMS: atom_id res chain seq x y z
N MET A 1 26.64 -67.23 -16.17
CA MET A 1 27.50 -66.11 -15.73
C MET A 1 26.62 -65.07 -15.06
N SER A 2 26.65 -65.05 -13.73
CA SER A 2 25.81 -64.23 -12.85
C SER A 2 26.33 -62.78 -12.81
N LYS A 3 25.44 -61.79 -12.90
CA LYS A 3 25.78 -60.38 -12.64
C LYS A 3 24.96 -59.90 -11.44
N SER A 4 25.68 -59.63 -10.35
CA SER A 4 25.19 -59.17 -9.05
C SER A 4 24.37 -57.89 -9.12
N LYS A 5 23.29 -57.86 -8.34
CA LYS A 5 22.55 -56.65 -7.97
C LYS A 5 23.29 -55.96 -6.82
N ILE A 6 23.73 -54.73 -7.03
CA ILE A 6 24.24 -53.87 -5.95
C ILE A 6 23.14 -52.87 -5.61
N ILE A 7 22.59 -53.00 -4.40
CA ILE A 7 21.65 -52.07 -3.78
C ILE A 7 22.50 -51.02 -3.08
N PHE A 8 22.53 -49.79 -3.58
CA PHE A 8 23.00 -48.63 -2.83
C PHE A 8 21.79 -47.89 -2.26
N ALA A 9 21.55 -48.09 -0.96
CA ALA A 9 20.67 -47.25 -0.18
C ALA A 9 21.36 -45.88 0.02
N ALA A 10 20.99 -44.90 -0.81
CA ALA A 10 21.36 -43.52 -0.58
C ALA A 10 20.32 -42.88 0.36
N LEU A 11 20.63 -42.91 1.65
CA LEU A 11 19.96 -42.15 2.70
C LEU A 11 20.33 -40.66 2.51
N CYS A 12 19.64 -39.95 1.61
CA CYS A 12 19.75 -38.49 1.55
C CYS A 12 18.96 -37.90 2.71
N SER A 13 19.69 -37.53 3.76
CA SER A 13 19.21 -36.75 4.90
C SER A 13 18.40 -35.55 4.41
N LEU A 14 17.16 -35.47 4.88
CA LEU A 14 16.29 -34.31 4.82
C LEU A 14 16.91 -33.17 5.63
N GLY A 15 17.91 -32.49 5.06
CA GLY A 15 18.38 -31.19 5.52
C GLY A 15 17.40 -30.11 5.09
N GLY A 16 16.16 -30.17 5.59
CA GLY A 16 15.14 -29.14 5.42
C GLY A 16 15.52 -27.91 6.23
N GLY A 17 16.52 -27.16 5.77
CA GLY A 17 16.79 -25.81 6.26
C GLY A 17 15.57 -24.95 5.94
N PHE A 18 14.71 -24.72 6.93
CA PHE A 18 13.72 -23.66 6.89
C PHE A 18 14.48 -22.34 6.75
N LEU A 19 14.61 -21.87 5.51
CA LEU A 19 14.97 -20.49 5.24
C LEU A 19 13.84 -19.64 5.83
N TRP A 20 14.06 -19.12 7.04
CA TRP A 20 13.16 -18.13 7.62
C TRP A 20 13.27 -16.89 6.76
N ALA A 21 12.35 -16.72 5.81
CA ALA A 21 12.24 -15.49 5.05
C ALA A 21 11.96 -14.36 6.05
N ALA A 22 12.95 -13.51 6.29
CA ALA A 22 12.76 -12.31 7.09
C ALA A 22 11.62 -11.49 6.46
N ALA A 23 10.67 -11.04 7.28
CA ALA A 23 9.62 -10.15 6.80
C ALA A 23 10.28 -8.93 6.14
N PRO A 24 9.85 -8.52 4.93
CA PRO A 24 10.45 -7.40 4.23
C PRO A 24 10.34 -6.14 5.11
N ALA A 25 11.42 -5.37 5.16
CA ALA A 25 11.43 -4.10 5.88
C ALA A 25 10.32 -3.18 5.38
N LEU A 26 9.62 -2.52 6.30
CA LEU A 26 8.54 -1.58 5.94
C LEU A 26 9.12 -0.37 5.21
N SER A 27 8.52 -0.02 4.08
CA SER A 27 8.81 1.25 3.40
C SER A 27 8.36 2.44 4.27
N ARG A 28 8.93 3.62 4.02
CA ARG A 28 8.53 4.85 4.72
C ARG A 28 7.04 5.13 4.61
N ARG A 29 6.47 4.90 3.43
CA ARG A 29 5.04 5.05 3.17
C ARG A 29 4.19 4.11 4.01
N GLU A 30 4.59 2.84 4.14
CA GLU A 30 3.86 1.87 4.98
C GLU A 30 3.96 2.21 6.46
N ILE A 31 5.09 2.75 6.90
CA ILE A 31 5.24 3.26 8.27
C ILE A 31 4.24 4.39 8.52
N ASP A 32 4.09 5.33 7.57
CA ASP A 32 3.22 6.50 7.67
C ASP A 32 1.74 6.21 7.32
N ALA A 33 1.43 5.00 6.82
CA ALA A 33 0.08 4.58 6.44
C ALA A 33 -0.88 4.63 7.63
N LYS A 34 -2.04 5.29 7.40
CA LYS A 34 -3.13 5.45 8.37
C LYS A 34 -4.39 4.68 7.98
N PHE A 35 -4.58 4.45 6.69
CA PHE A 35 -5.72 3.73 6.13
C PHE A 35 -5.24 2.61 5.21
N PRO A 36 -6.03 1.55 4.99
CA PRO A 36 -5.66 0.47 4.07
C PRO A 36 -5.23 0.99 2.70
N ALA A 37 -5.99 1.92 2.10
CA ALA A 37 -5.68 2.47 0.78
C ALA A 37 -4.27 3.10 0.66
N ASP A 38 -3.64 3.54 1.76
CA ASP A 38 -2.31 4.16 1.76
C ASP A 38 -1.18 3.18 1.41
N VAL A 39 -1.41 1.87 1.53
CA VAL A 39 -0.42 0.85 1.15
C VAL A 39 -0.60 0.36 -0.29
N GLY A 40 -1.66 0.80 -0.98
CA GLY A 40 -1.85 0.52 -2.40
C GLY A 40 -0.88 1.32 -3.28
N PRO A 41 -0.72 0.99 -4.58
CA PRO A 41 0.15 1.74 -5.47
C PRO A 41 -0.23 3.23 -5.59
N ASP A 42 0.74 4.13 -5.66
CA ASP A 42 0.47 5.57 -5.83
C ASP A 42 0.08 5.95 -7.26
N THR A 43 0.21 5.01 -8.19
CA THR A 43 -0.10 5.19 -9.60
C THR A 43 -1.05 4.12 -10.15
N ILE A 44 -1.70 4.47 -11.26
CA ILE A 44 -2.52 3.57 -12.07
C ILE A 44 -2.15 3.79 -13.54
N ASP A 45 -2.37 2.77 -14.36
CA ASP A 45 -2.25 2.93 -15.81
C ASP A 45 -3.52 3.62 -16.35
N VAL A 46 -3.33 4.77 -16.99
CA VAL A 46 -4.39 5.56 -17.64
C VAL A 46 -4.15 5.72 -19.14
N SER A 47 -3.19 5.01 -19.73
CA SER A 47 -2.82 5.16 -21.14
C SER A 47 -4.00 4.95 -22.10
N GLY A 48 -5.00 4.15 -21.71
CA GLY A 48 -6.24 3.94 -22.45
C GLY A 48 -7.37 4.96 -22.16
N TYR A 49 -7.16 5.96 -21.31
CA TYR A 49 -8.18 6.98 -21.00
C TYR A 49 -8.18 8.08 -22.09
N PRO A 50 -9.28 8.83 -22.28
CA PRO A 50 -9.28 10.04 -23.09
C PRO A 50 -8.21 11.03 -22.63
N ALA A 51 -7.61 11.78 -23.56
CA ALA A 51 -6.49 12.70 -23.29
C ALA A 51 -6.76 13.64 -22.09
N HIS A 52 -7.92 14.29 -22.05
CA HIS A 52 -8.28 15.18 -20.94
C HIS A 52 -8.32 14.49 -19.56
N HIS A 53 -8.62 13.19 -19.51
CA HIS A 53 -8.56 12.40 -18.27
C HIS A 53 -7.14 11.95 -17.93
N GLN A 54 -6.26 11.77 -18.92
CA GLN A 54 -4.82 11.57 -18.67
C GLN A 54 -4.21 12.84 -18.07
N ASP A 55 -4.48 14.01 -18.65
CA ASP A 55 -4.03 15.30 -18.12
C ASP A 55 -4.58 15.53 -16.70
N SER A 56 -5.85 15.18 -16.46
CA SER A 56 -6.46 15.31 -15.14
C SER A 56 -5.88 14.33 -14.12
N TYR A 57 -5.41 13.16 -14.58
CA TYR A 57 -4.68 12.23 -13.73
C TYR A 57 -3.31 12.78 -13.31
N GLU A 58 -2.57 13.39 -14.23
CA GLU A 58 -1.30 14.06 -13.89
C GLU A 58 -1.53 15.18 -12.88
N PHE A 59 -2.53 16.03 -13.12
CA PHE A 59 -2.92 17.07 -12.17
C PHE A 59 -3.28 16.48 -10.80
N PHE A 60 -4.10 15.41 -10.77
CA PHE A 60 -4.43 14.68 -9.55
C PHE A 60 -3.20 14.18 -8.81
N ARG A 61 -2.22 13.60 -9.51
CA ARG A 61 -0.99 13.10 -8.89
C ARG A 61 -0.20 14.22 -8.23
N HIS A 62 -0.14 15.40 -8.83
CA HIS A 62 0.53 16.55 -8.24
C HIS A 62 -0.26 17.11 -7.07
N ALA A 63 -1.53 17.45 -7.26
CA ALA A 63 -2.33 18.14 -6.25
C ALA A 63 -2.64 17.27 -5.02
N CYS A 64 -2.89 15.97 -5.20
CA CYS A 64 -3.32 15.08 -4.12
C CYS A 64 -2.18 14.32 -3.43
N SER A 65 -0.92 14.52 -3.84
CA SER A 65 0.25 13.93 -3.18
C SER A 65 0.95 14.87 -2.18
N VAL A 66 0.52 16.14 -2.10
CA VAL A 66 1.16 17.17 -1.25
C VAL A 66 1.11 16.81 0.24
N CYS A 67 -0.04 16.34 0.73
CA CYS A 67 -0.26 16.14 2.18
C CYS A 67 -0.19 14.67 2.61
N HIS A 68 -0.45 13.73 1.69
CA HIS A 68 -0.43 12.30 1.94
C HIS A 68 -0.39 11.54 0.61
N SER A 69 -0.20 10.22 0.66
CA SER A 69 -0.23 9.36 -0.53
C SER A 69 -1.53 9.54 -1.35
N PRO A 70 -1.44 9.71 -2.69
CA PRO A 70 -2.61 9.76 -3.58
C PRO A 70 -3.33 8.40 -3.68
N ALA A 71 -2.67 7.31 -3.29
CA ALA A 71 -3.28 5.97 -3.20
C ALA A 71 -4.55 5.97 -2.34
N ARG A 72 -4.62 6.85 -1.32
CA ARG A 72 -5.81 7.03 -0.47
C ARG A 72 -7.09 7.32 -1.26
N ALA A 73 -6.99 8.14 -2.30
CA ALA A 73 -8.11 8.41 -3.19
C ALA A 73 -8.23 7.33 -4.28
N LEU A 74 -7.13 6.97 -4.94
CA LEU A 74 -7.16 5.99 -6.05
C LEU A 74 -7.81 4.64 -5.66
N HIS A 75 -7.58 4.20 -4.43
CA HIS A 75 -8.06 2.90 -3.92
C HIS A 75 -9.19 3.02 -2.90
N SER A 76 -9.80 4.19 -2.76
CA SER A 76 -11.01 4.34 -1.96
C SER A 76 -12.21 3.62 -2.60
N SER A 77 -13.19 3.24 -1.78
CA SER A 77 -14.45 2.62 -2.20
C SER A 77 -15.47 3.62 -2.78
N LEU A 78 -15.15 4.92 -2.80
CA LEU A 78 -15.99 5.97 -3.38
C LEU A 78 -16.14 5.80 -4.90
N ARG A 79 -17.33 6.05 -5.40
CA ARG A 79 -17.72 5.81 -6.80
C ARG A 79 -18.52 6.95 -7.43
N THR A 80 -19.33 7.66 -6.65
CA THR A 80 -20.26 8.65 -7.19
C THR A 80 -19.71 10.08 -7.13
N TYR A 81 -20.30 10.97 -7.91
CA TYR A 81 -19.96 12.40 -7.90
C TYR A 81 -20.07 12.99 -6.49
N ASP A 82 -21.20 12.79 -5.80
CA ASP A 82 -21.40 13.37 -4.45
C ASP A 82 -20.39 12.88 -3.42
N GLN A 83 -20.02 11.60 -3.51
CA GLN A 83 -18.99 11.00 -2.67
C GLN A 83 -17.64 11.67 -2.91
N TRP A 84 -17.26 11.86 -4.17
CA TRP A 84 -15.99 12.48 -4.53
C TRP A 84 -15.95 13.97 -4.27
N ASN A 85 -17.00 14.71 -4.61
CA ASN A 85 -17.12 16.13 -4.33
C ASN A 85 -16.99 16.41 -2.83
N ARG A 86 -17.65 15.61 -1.98
CA ARG A 86 -17.49 15.69 -0.52
C ARG A 86 -16.07 15.36 -0.07
N TYR A 87 -15.44 14.36 -0.67
CA TYR A 87 -14.06 13.98 -0.35
C TYR A 87 -13.06 15.09 -0.70
N VAL A 88 -13.08 15.58 -1.94
CA VAL A 88 -12.17 16.62 -2.44
C VAL A 88 -12.33 17.91 -1.65
N ARG A 89 -13.57 18.35 -1.37
CA ARG A 89 -13.83 19.51 -0.51
C ARG A 89 -13.23 19.37 0.89
N ARG A 90 -13.32 18.18 1.50
CA ARG A 90 -12.70 17.93 2.81
C ARG A 90 -11.18 18.05 2.73
N MET A 91 -10.56 17.57 1.65
CA MET A 91 -9.11 17.67 1.48
C MET A 91 -8.68 19.12 1.25
N HIS A 92 -9.43 19.87 0.47
CA HIS A 92 -9.20 21.29 0.23
C HIS A 92 -9.22 22.12 1.54
N VAL A 93 -10.23 21.91 2.39
CA VAL A 93 -10.31 22.57 3.71
C VAL A 93 -9.11 22.17 4.60
N ARG A 94 -8.72 20.89 4.60
CA ARG A 94 -7.55 20.43 5.38
C ARG A 94 -6.22 20.96 4.86
N ALA A 95 -6.16 21.28 3.57
CA ALA A 95 -5.04 21.95 2.93
C ALA A 95 -5.08 23.49 3.08
N GLN A 96 -5.99 24.01 3.91
CA GLN A 96 -6.16 25.45 4.17
C GLN A 96 -6.45 26.25 2.89
N GLU A 97 -7.18 25.66 1.95
CA GLU A 97 -7.65 26.27 0.71
C GLU A 97 -6.58 26.74 -0.30
N GLN A 98 -5.29 26.56 0.00
CA GLN A 98 -4.21 27.07 -0.85
C GLN A 98 -3.97 26.25 -2.13
N LEU A 99 -4.50 25.03 -2.20
CA LEU A 99 -4.11 24.06 -3.24
C LEU A 99 -5.04 23.96 -4.45
N LEU A 100 -6.34 24.33 -4.35
CA LEU A 100 -7.31 24.04 -5.40
C LEU A 100 -8.27 25.21 -5.63
N THR A 101 -8.41 25.67 -6.86
CA THR A 101 -9.53 26.52 -7.26
C THR A 101 -10.83 25.70 -7.35
N PRO A 102 -12.01 26.35 -7.50
CA PRO A 102 -13.24 25.63 -7.82
C PRO A 102 -13.17 24.84 -9.14
N GLU A 103 -12.43 25.36 -10.13
CA GLU A 103 -12.16 24.69 -11.41
C GLU A 103 -11.36 23.40 -11.19
N ASP A 104 -10.27 23.49 -10.42
CA ASP A 104 -9.41 22.35 -10.08
C ASP A 104 -10.19 21.27 -9.34
N SER A 105 -11.06 21.69 -8.40
CA SER A 105 -11.90 20.77 -7.65
C SER A 105 -12.86 20.00 -8.57
N ARG A 106 -13.48 20.67 -9.55
CA ARG A 106 -14.32 20.00 -10.56
C ARG A 106 -13.51 19.02 -11.40
N ARG A 107 -12.36 19.45 -11.91
CA ARG A 107 -11.45 18.60 -12.70
C ARG A 107 -11.05 17.32 -11.95
N LEU A 108 -10.70 17.43 -10.67
CA LEU A 108 -10.36 16.28 -9.84
C LEU A 108 -11.55 15.34 -9.64
N VAL A 109 -12.74 15.89 -9.34
CA VAL A 109 -13.95 15.09 -9.15
C VAL A 109 -14.32 14.36 -10.44
N ASP A 110 -14.25 15.03 -11.59
CA ASP A 110 -14.59 14.44 -12.89
C ASP A 110 -13.65 13.28 -13.23
N PHE A 111 -12.34 13.45 -13.01
CA PHE A 111 -11.38 12.36 -13.14
C PHE A 111 -11.69 11.19 -12.21
N LEU A 112 -11.92 11.45 -10.92
CA LEU A 112 -12.19 10.40 -9.92
C LEU A 112 -13.50 9.64 -10.20
N VAL A 113 -14.53 10.32 -10.72
CA VAL A 113 -15.77 9.69 -11.16
C VAL A 113 -15.52 8.83 -12.39
N TYR A 114 -14.80 9.33 -13.39
CA TYR A 114 -14.46 8.57 -14.59
C TYR A 114 -13.67 7.31 -14.25
N ASP A 115 -12.62 7.46 -13.45
CA ASP A 115 -11.79 6.36 -12.97
C ASP A 115 -12.60 5.32 -12.19
N SER A 116 -13.50 5.77 -11.30
CA SER A 116 -14.42 4.87 -10.60
C SER A 116 -15.30 4.07 -11.57
N ARG A 117 -15.79 4.68 -12.64
CA ARG A 117 -16.59 3.97 -13.66
C ARG A 117 -15.76 2.91 -14.39
N GLN A 118 -14.51 3.22 -14.77
CA GLN A 118 -13.67 2.28 -15.50
C GLN A 118 -13.14 1.14 -14.60
N ARG A 119 -12.44 1.47 -13.52
CA ARG A 119 -11.74 0.47 -12.70
C ARG A 119 -12.61 -0.16 -11.63
N LYS A 120 -13.46 0.63 -10.95
CA LYS A 120 -14.16 0.18 -9.73
C LYS A 120 -15.54 -0.40 -9.99
N ILE A 121 -16.16 -0.03 -11.12
CA ILE A 121 -17.50 -0.47 -11.53
C ILE A 121 -17.40 -1.48 -12.67
N LYS A 122 -16.92 -1.07 -13.85
CA LYS A 122 -16.83 -1.99 -15.01
C LYS A 122 -15.91 -3.18 -14.72
N ASN A 123 -14.78 -2.95 -14.06
CA ASN A 123 -13.84 -4.00 -13.67
C ASN A 123 -13.90 -4.32 -12.16
N LYS A 124 -15.11 -4.43 -11.61
CA LYS A 124 -15.33 -4.64 -10.16
C LYS A 124 -14.55 -5.83 -9.59
N LYS A 125 -14.53 -6.98 -10.28
CA LYS A 125 -13.85 -8.18 -9.78
C LYS A 125 -12.35 -7.95 -9.56
N ALA A 126 -11.66 -7.34 -10.53
CA ALA A 126 -10.24 -7.04 -10.36
C ALA A 126 -10.02 -5.99 -9.25
N PHE A 127 -10.90 -5.00 -9.15
CA PHE A 127 -10.83 -4.02 -8.07
C PHE A 127 -11.03 -4.65 -6.69
N ASP A 128 -11.98 -5.58 -6.54
CA ASP A 128 -12.20 -6.28 -5.26
C ASP A 128 -10.98 -7.14 -4.86
N VAL A 129 -10.33 -7.81 -5.83
CA VAL A 129 -9.08 -8.55 -5.58
C VAL A 129 -7.98 -7.60 -5.11
N LEU A 130 -7.80 -6.47 -5.79
CA LEU A 130 -6.84 -5.44 -5.38
C LEU A 130 -7.15 -4.91 -3.96
N GLN A 131 -8.42 -4.66 -3.64
CA GLN A 131 -8.81 -4.25 -2.29
C GLN A 131 -8.44 -5.32 -1.27
N GLY A 132 -8.69 -6.61 -1.53
CA GLY A 132 -8.29 -7.69 -0.65
C GLY A 132 -6.77 -7.72 -0.39
N GLN A 133 -5.97 -7.54 -1.45
CA GLN A 133 -4.51 -7.45 -1.34
C GLN A 133 -4.07 -6.24 -0.49
N ILE A 134 -4.68 -5.08 -0.71
CA ILE A 134 -4.40 -3.86 0.05
C ILE A 134 -4.72 -4.04 1.53
N HIS A 135 -5.87 -4.63 1.87
CA HIS A 135 -6.25 -4.87 3.26
C HIS A 135 -5.31 -5.85 3.95
N LYS A 136 -5.03 -6.99 3.31
CA LYS A 136 -4.06 -7.96 3.83
C LYS A 136 -2.70 -7.31 4.06
N ARG A 137 -2.20 -6.52 3.10
CA ARG A 137 -0.92 -5.84 3.26
C ARG A 137 -0.96 -4.83 4.41
N PHE A 138 -2.05 -4.08 4.56
CA PHE A 138 -2.19 -3.13 5.66
C PHE A 138 -2.14 -3.82 7.03
N GLU A 139 -2.80 -4.98 7.17
CA GLU A 139 -2.74 -5.80 8.39
C GLU A 139 -1.32 -6.27 8.69
N GLU A 140 -0.59 -6.79 7.69
CA GLU A 140 0.83 -7.15 7.81
C GLU A 140 1.68 -5.97 8.29
N VAL A 141 1.46 -4.79 7.72
CA VAL A 141 2.14 -3.54 8.11
C VAL A 141 1.81 -3.18 9.55
N GLN A 142 0.55 -3.29 9.99
CA GLN A 142 0.18 -2.97 11.38
C GLN A 142 0.80 -3.95 12.39
N MET A 143 0.83 -5.25 12.06
CA MET A 143 1.48 -6.28 12.88
C MET A 143 2.98 -6.00 13.01
N GLU A 144 3.64 -5.67 11.91
CA GLU A 144 5.07 -5.37 11.92
C GLU A 144 5.38 -4.09 12.70
N LYS A 145 4.57 -3.04 12.55
CA LYS A 145 4.68 -1.83 13.40
C LYS A 145 4.52 -2.16 14.89
N ALA A 146 3.59 -3.02 15.25
CA ALA A 146 3.41 -3.46 16.64
C ALA A 146 4.61 -4.26 17.15
N ARG A 147 5.15 -5.17 16.33
CA ARG A 147 6.36 -5.96 16.64
C ARG A 147 7.57 -5.06 16.87
N LEU A 148 7.80 -4.08 15.99
CA LEU A 148 8.91 -3.13 16.10
C LEU A 148 8.77 -2.24 17.34
N ARG A 149 7.55 -1.77 17.66
CA ARG A 149 7.28 -1.02 18.89
C ARG A 149 7.60 -1.85 20.14
N LYS A 150 7.19 -3.13 20.18
CA LYS A 150 7.50 -4.04 21.29
C LYS A 150 9.01 -4.25 21.44
N LYS A 151 9.72 -4.52 20.33
CA LYS A 151 11.19 -4.68 20.32
C LYS A 151 11.90 -3.44 20.84
N THR A 152 11.47 -2.25 20.39
CA THR A 152 12.05 -0.96 20.82
C THR A 152 11.83 -0.75 22.33
N LYS A 153 10.63 -1.05 22.83
CA LYS A 153 10.31 -0.96 24.26
C LYS A 153 11.16 -1.91 25.10
N GLN A 154 11.36 -3.15 24.65
CA GLN A 154 12.19 -4.13 25.34
C GLN A 154 13.67 -3.71 25.39
N ALA A 155 14.22 -3.24 24.27
CA ALA A 155 15.60 -2.73 24.23
C ALA A 155 15.80 -1.52 25.14
N ALA A 156 14.80 -0.64 25.27
CA ALA A 156 14.85 0.50 26.20
C ALA A 156 14.75 0.10 27.68
N GLN A 157 14.32 -1.13 27.98
CA GLN A 157 14.17 -1.66 29.34
C GLN A 157 15.33 -2.56 29.77
N GLU A 158 16.25 -2.91 28.87
CA GLU A 158 17.44 -3.70 29.17
C GLU A 158 18.47 -2.78 29.86
N PRO A 159 18.84 -3.05 31.14
CA PRO A 159 19.78 -2.20 31.84
C PRO A 159 21.13 -2.21 31.12
N ALA A 160 21.78 -1.05 31.00
CA ALA A 160 23.12 -0.97 30.44
C ALA A 160 24.04 -1.94 31.21
N PRO A 161 24.88 -2.74 30.51
CA PRO A 161 25.78 -3.65 31.18
C PRO A 161 26.61 -2.85 32.18
N TYR A 162 26.63 -3.31 33.44
CA TYR A 162 27.40 -2.67 34.49
C TYR A 162 28.88 -2.63 34.07
N THR A 163 29.40 -1.45 33.75
CA THR A 163 30.79 -1.26 33.28
C THR A 163 31.79 -1.10 34.44
N GLY A 164 31.40 -1.46 35.67
CA GLY A 164 32.22 -1.51 36.88
C GLY A 164 33.53 -0.75 36.79
N ALA A 165 33.51 0.56 37.04
CA ALA A 165 34.73 1.33 37.19
C ALA A 165 35.54 0.71 38.35
N ARG A 166 36.71 0.16 38.03
CA ARG A 166 37.68 -0.36 38.98
C ARG A 166 38.49 0.77 39.58
#